data_AF-A0A851LXM0-F1
#
_entry.id   AF-A0A851LXM0-F1
#
_cell.length_a   1.000
_cell.length_b   1.000
_cell.length_c   1.000
_cell.angle_alpha   90.00
_cell.angle_beta   90.00
_cell.angle_gamma   90.00
#
_symmetry.space_group_name_H-M   'P 1'
#
loop_
_entity.id
_entity.type
_entity.pdbx_description
1 polymer ?
#
loop_
_entity_poly.entity_id
_entity_poly.type
_entity_poly.pdbx_seq_one_letter_code
_entity_poly.pdbx_strand_id
1 'polypeptide(L)'
;RCSGRVEVLHKGVWGTICDDRWDLREAKVVCRQLGCGTALSAPPESKYGEGEGQIWLSDVNCTGTEASLTDCEAKPWGDNICNHVEDASVECSGHCLNISFLGICAEVDIPEEGPVRLVDGPNRCAGRVEVLHENRWGTICDDGWDLKDAKVVCKQVGCG
;
A
#
# COMPACT_ATOMS: atom_id res chain seq x y z
N ARG A 1 1.75 -3.93 0.97
CA ARG A 1 1.58 -3.58 -0.46
C ARG A 1 1.12 -2.12 -0.47
N CYS A 2 1.72 -1.24 -1.29
CA CYS A 2 1.64 0.24 -1.21
C CYS A 2 2.58 0.96 -0.23
N SER A 3 3.79 0.44 -0.05
CA SER A 3 4.91 1.18 0.55
C SER A 3 6.18 0.85 -0.22
N GLY A 4 7.08 1.81 -0.38
CA GLY A 4 8.35 1.61 -1.07
C GLY A 4 9.03 2.89 -1.53
N ARG A 5 10.21 2.73 -2.13
CA ARG A 5 10.92 3.78 -2.86
C ARG A 5 10.10 4.24 -4.07
N VAL A 6 10.10 5.53 -4.33
CA VAL A 6 9.38 6.11 -5.47
C VAL A 6 10.30 6.23 -6.67
N GLU A 7 9.85 5.71 -7.81
CA GLU A 7 10.56 5.82 -9.09
C GLU A 7 9.63 6.39 -10.16
N VAL A 8 10.19 7.17 -11.08
CA VAL A 8 9.49 7.80 -12.21
C VAL A 8 10.12 7.40 -13.52
N LEU A 9 9.28 7.21 -14.54
CA LEU A 9 9.71 6.92 -15.90
C LEU A 9 9.83 8.22 -16.70
N HIS A 10 11.05 8.59 -17.08
CA HIS A 10 11.31 9.76 -17.92
C HIS A 10 12.14 9.35 -19.14
N LYS A 11 11.68 9.72 -20.34
CA LYS A 11 12.35 9.39 -21.62
C LYS A 11 12.72 7.90 -21.78
N GLY A 12 11.88 7.00 -21.26
CA GLY A 12 12.07 5.55 -21.38
C GLY A 12 13.04 4.94 -20.37
N VAL A 13 13.52 5.70 -19.39
CA VAL A 13 14.43 5.23 -18.34
C VAL A 13 13.80 5.48 -16.97
N TRP A 14 13.77 4.44 -16.13
CA TRP A 14 13.35 4.55 -14.74
C TRP A 14 14.45 5.23 -13.92
N GLY A 15 14.04 6.04 -12.96
CA GLY A 15 14.95 6.67 -12.03
C GLY A 15 14.23 7.11 -10.75
N THR A 16 15.02 7.38 -9.73
CA THR A 16 14.53 7.69 -8.38
C THR A 16 14.27 9.18 -8.20
N ILE A 17 13.87 9.56 -7.00
CA ILE A 17 13.55 10.92 -6.60
C ILE A 17 14.32 11.21 -5.32
N CYS A 18 14.94 12.38 -5.22
CA CYS A 18 15.62 12.81 -4.01
C CYS A 18 14.62 13.22 -2.92
N ASP A 19 14.93 12.93 -1.66
CA ASP A 19 14.12 13.22 -0.48
C ASP A 19 14.24 14.67 0.03
N ASP A 20 15.03 15.50 -0.64
CA ASP A 20 15.06 16.95 -0.47
C ASP A 20 13.65 17.55 -0.63
N ARG A 21 13.12 18.10 0.47
CA ARG A 21 11.76 18.63 0.63
C ARG A 21 10.64 17.61 0.46
N TRP A 22 10.96 16.32 0.48
CA TRP A 22 9.98 15.26 0.38
C TRP A 22 9.18 15.14 1.67
N ASP A 23 7.89 15.48 1.62
CA ASP A 23 7.01 15.39 2.76
C ASP A 23 5.65 14.73 2.44
N LEU A 24 4.73 14.84 3.40
CA LEU A 24 3.42 14.20 3.30
C LEU A 24 2.59 14.73 2.12
N ARG A 25 2.86 15.92 1.59
CA ARG A 25 2.18 16.47 0.41
C ARG A 25 2.56 15.70 -0.85
N GLU A 26 3.85 15.45 -1.07
CA GLU A 26 4.34 14.64 -2.18
C GLU A 26 3.85 13.20 -2.05
N ALA A 27 3.97 12.62 -0.85
CA ALA A 27 3.47 11.27 -0.59
C ALA A 27 1.97 11.15 -0.86
N LYS A 28 1.17 12.16 -0.53
CA LYS A 28 -0.28 12.18 -0.80
C LYS A 28 -0.58 12.12 -2.29
N VAL A 29 0.18 12.85 -3.11
CA VAL A 29 0.05 12.81 -4.57
C VAL A 29 0.41 11.42 -5.08
N VAL A 30 1.54 10.84 -4.65
CA VAL A 30 1.97 9.49 -5.05
C VAL A 30 0.94 8.43 -4.66
N CYS A 31 0.52 8.39 -3.40
CA CYS A 31 -0.44 7.40 -2.91
C CYS A 31 -1.77 7.48 -3.65
N ARG A 32 -2.25 8.70 -3.95
CA ARG A 32 -3.47 8.89 -4.74
C ARG A 32 -3.28 8.50 -6.20
N GLN A 33 -2.16 8.89 -6.82
CA GLN A 33 -1.83 8.56 -8.21
C GLN A 33 -1.77 7.04 -8.42
N LEU A 34 -1.24 6.29 -7.44
CA LEU A 34 -1.14 4.83 -7.48
C LEU A 34 -2.43 4.12 -7.04
N GLY A 35 -3.47 4.85 -6.62
CA GLY A 35 -4.70 4.25 -6.09
C GLY A 35 -4.48 3.46 -4.78
N CYS A 36 -3.51 3.90 -3.98
CA CYS A 36 -3.06 3.25 -2.75
C CYS A 36 -3.63 3.89 -1.47
N GLY A 37 -4.67 4.71 -1.59
CA GLY A 37 -5.30 5.38 -0.45
C GLY A 37 -4.61 6.69 -0.05
N THR A 38 -4.59 6.94 1.25
CA THR A 38 -4.00 8.14 1.85
C THR A 38 -2.53 7.90 2.17
N ALA A 39 -1.73 8.98 2.17
CA ALA A 39 -0.35 8.92 2.64
C ALA A 39 -0.33 8.83 4.17
N LEU A 40 0.40 7.85 4.69
CA LEU A 40 0.67 7.66 6.11
C LEU A 40 2.00 8.33 6.49
N SER A 41 3.02 8.18 5.65
CA SER A 41 4.33 8.79 5.89
C SER A 41 5.13 8.98 4.60
N ALA A 42 6.12 9.87 4.69
CA ALA A 42 7.12 10.17 3.66
C ALA A 42 8.51 9.96 4.26
N PRO A 43 8.97 8.70 4.40
CA PRO A 43 10.23 8.43 5.08
C PRO A 43 11.44 8.87 4.23
N PRO A 44 12.43 9.53 4.85
CA PRO A 44 13.68 9.93 4.19
C PRO A 44 14.70 8.78 4.20
N GLU A 45 15.91 9.08 3.74
CA GLU A 45 17.12 8.27 3.87
C GLU A 45 16.97 6.85 3.30
N SER A 46 16.25 6.71 2.18
CA SER A 46 16.11 5.43 1.48
C SER A 46 15.65 4.28 2.36
N LYS A 47 14.69 4.55 3.26
CA LYS A 47 14.14 3.55 4.20
C LYS A 47 13.79 2.21 3.52
N TYR A 48 13.35 2.25 2.27
CA TYR A 48 12.96 1.08 1.48
C TYR A 48 14.03 0.60 0.48
N GLY A 49 15.28 0.96 0.74
CA GLY A 49 16.45 0.63 -0.05
C GLY A 49 16.79 1.70 -1.07
N GLU A 50 18.08 1.77 -1.38
CA GLU A 50 18.66 2.62 -2.41
C GLU A 50 18.27 2.11 -3.81
N GLY A 51 18.06 3.03 -4.74
CA GLY A 51 17.96 2.72 -6.16
C GLY A 51 19.34 2.69 -6.83
N GLU A 52 19.31 2.62 -8.16
CA GLU A 52 20.51 2.64 -8.98
C GLU A 52 20.30 3.54 -10.21
N GLY A 53 21.39 4.15 -10.68
CA GLY A 53 21.40 4.91 -11.92
C GLY A 53 20.95 6.36 -11.74
N GLN A 54 19.85 6.73 -12.39
CA GLN A 54 19.46 8.13 -12.52
C GLN A 54 18.53 8.56 -11.39
N ILE A 55 18.82 9.70 -10.78
CA ILE A 55 17.88 10.43 -9.94
C ILE A 55 17.22 11.50 -10.82
N TRP A 56 15.92 11.39 -11.05
CA TRP A 56 15.21 12.23 -12.03
C TRP A 56 14.70 13.54 -11.45
N LEU A 57 14.23 13.53 -10.21
CA LEU A 57 13.57 14.66 -9.58
C LEU A 57 14.19 14.96 -8.22
N SER A 58 14.18 16.23 -7.83
CA SER A 58 14.60 16.73 -6.52
C SER A 58 13.88 18.04 -6.23
N ASP A 59 13.81 18.43 -4.95
CA ASP A 59 13.06 19.62 -4.50
C ASP A 59 11.61 19.60 -5.01
N VAL A 60 10.99 18.42 -5.01
CA VAL A 60 9.59 18.27 -5.42
C VAL A 60 8.72 18.98 -4.39
N ASN A 61 7.91 19.92 -4.85
CA ASN A 61 7.10 20.80 -4.03
C ASN A 61 5.65 20.76 -4.50
N CYS A 62 4.91 19.81 -3.97
CA CYS A 62 3.49 19.64 -4.20
C CYS A 62 2.67 20.46 -3.19
N THR A 63 1.51 20.91 -3.64
CA THR A 63 0.42 21.40 -2.78
C THR A 63 -0.35 20.24 -2.13
N GLY A 64 -0.22 19.03 -2.67
CA GLY A 64 -0.92 17.82 -2.22
C GLY A 64 -2.26 17.61 -2.92
N THR A 65 -2.51 18.33 -4.01
CA THR A 65 -3.76 18.31 -4.79
C THR A 65 -3.56 17.97 -6.26
N GLU A 66 -2.31 17.85 -6.70
CA GLU A 66 -1.88 17.53 -8.06
C GLU A 66 -2.29 16.13 -8.50
N ALA A 67 -2.72 15.98 -9.76
CA ALA A 67 -3.17 14.68 -10.28
C ALA A 67 -2.00 13.68 -10.38
N SER A 68 -0.82 14.16 -10.72
CA SER A 68 0.40 13.37 -10.78
C SER A 68 1.59 14.11 -10.14
N LEU A 69 2.58 13.34 -9.70
CA LEU A 69 3.84 13.87 -9.16
C LEU A 69 4.59 14.74 -10.18
N THR A 70 4.43 14.49 -11.48
CA THR A 70 5.04 15.30 -12.54
C THR A 70 4.38 16.67 -12.73
N ASP A 71 3.22 16.90 -12.11
CA ASP A 71 2.53 18.19 -12.14
C ASP A 71 2.98 19.12 -10.99
N CYS A 72 3.74 18.59 -10.03
CA CYS A 72 4.30 19.38 -8.94
C CYS A 72 5.47 20.23 -9.44
N GLU A 73 5.69 21.38 -8.77
CA GLU A 73 6.89 22.18 -9.01
C GLU A 73 8.12 21.37 -8.56
N ALA A 74 9.15 21.31 -9.40
CA ALA A 74 10.41 20.62 -9.10
C ALA A 74 11.55 21.28 -9.86
N LYS A 75 12.79 20.94 -9.48
CA LYS A 75 13.96 21.27 -10.30
C LYS A 75 13.89 20.64 -11.69
N PRO A 76 14.63 21.17 -12.68
CA PRO A 76 14.74 20.53 -14.00
C PRO A 76 15.11 19.04 -13.89
N TRP A 77 14.57 18.22 -14.79
CA TRP A 77 14.80 16.78 -14.80
C TRP A 77 16.29 16.43 -14.84
N GLY A 78 16.74 15.62 -13.87
CA GLY A 78 18.13 15.19 -13.72
C GLY A 78 19.07 16.24 -13.11
N ASP A 79 18.57 17.42 -12.73
CA ASP A 79 19.34 18.46 -12.06
C ASP A 79 19.24 18.32 -10.53
N ASN A 80 20.16 17.56 -9.95
CA ASN A 80 20.29 17.37 -8.51
C ASN A 80 21.74 17.05 -8.14
N ILE A 81 22.05 17.19 -6.84
CA ILE A 81 23.35 16.82 -6.25
C ILE A 81 23.20 15.63 -5.29
N CYS A 82 22.02 15.01 -5.29
CA CYS A 82 21.69 13.94 -4.38
C CYS A 82 22.40 12.64 -4.78
N ASN A 83 22.46 11.73 -3.85
CA ASN A 83 22.91 10.36 -4.08
C ASN A 83 21.85 9.37 -3.61
N HIS A 84 22.02 8.08 -3.89
CA HIS A 84 20.96 7.10 -3.66
C HIS A 84 20.64 6.83 -2.19
N VAL A 85 21.42 7.32 -1.22
CA VAL A 85 21.00 7.30 0.20
C VAL A 85 19.84 8.27 0.46
N GLU A 86 19.62 9.23 -0.43
CA GLU A 86 18.56 10.26 -0.35
C GLU A 86 17.35 9.87 -1.22
N ASP A 87 17.18 8.61 -1.60
CA ASP A 87 16.03 8.21 -2.40
C ASP A 87 14.73 8.25 -1.58
N ALA A 88 13.79 9.05 -2.07
CA ALA A 88 12.49 9.27 -1.49
C ALA A 88 11.61 8.02 -1.48
N SER A 89 10.86 7.86 -0.40
CA SER A 89 9.96 6.74 -0.19
C SER A 89 8.58 7.18 0.29
N VAL A 90 7.59 6.31 0.16
CA VAL A 90 6.22 6.53 0.67
C VAL A 90 5.70 5.33 1.43
N GLU A 91 4.83 5.60 2.39
CA GLU A 91 3.95 4.62 3.00
C GLU A 91 2.51 5.09 2.83
N CYS A 92 1.70 4.28 2.15
CA CYS A 92 0.29 4.55 1.96
C CYS A 92 -0.56 3.60 2.80
N SER A 93 -1.83 3.94 3.00
CA SER A 93 -2.78 3.08 3.72
C SER A 93 -3.07 1.76 3.00
N GLY A 94 -2.75 1.65 1.71
CA GLY A 94 -2.81 0.42 0.94
C GLY A 94 -4.21 0.00 0.49
N HIS A 95 -5.24 0.79 0.82
CA HIS A 95 -6.63 0.44 0.59
C HIS A 95 -7.38 1.60 -0.08
N CYS A 96 -7.76 1.39 -1.35
CA CYS A 96 -8.76 2.19 -2.05
C CYS A 96 -9.72 1.23 -2.76
N LEU A 97 -10.84 0.88 -2.13
CA LEU A 97 -11.98 0.42 -2.92
C LEU A 97 -12.60 1.62 -3.62
N ASN A 98 -12.72 1.52 -4.94
CA ASN A 98 -13.41 2.50 -5.76
C ASN A 98 -14.92 2.37 -5.56
N ILE A 99 -15.46 2.95 -4.49
CA ILE A 99 -16.90 3.10 -4.30
C ILE A 99 -17.34 4.32 -5.12
N SER A 100 -17.36 4.15 -6.45
CA SER A 100 -17.58 5.21 -7.44
C SER A 100 -18.89 5.98 -7.22
N PHE A 101 -19.81 5.43 -6.45
CA PHE A 101 -21.10 6.03 -6.10
C PHE A 101 -21.07 7.02 -4.93
N LEU A 102 -20.05 6.95 -4.06
CA LEU A 102 -20.01 7.77 -2.85
C LEU A 102 -18.87 8.79 -2.82
N GLY A 103 -17.87 8.69 -3.71
CA GLY A 103 -16.75 9.64 -3.74
C GLY A 103 -15.94 9.66 -2.44
N ILE A 104 -15.93 8.54 -1.70
CA ILE A 104 -15.22 8.39 -0.43
C ILE A 104 -14.14 7.31 -0.59
N CYS A 105 -12.92 7.61 -0.13
CA CYS A 105 -11.88 6.62 0.12
C CYS A 105 -12.07 6.15 1.57
N ALA A 106 -12.75 5.03 1.78
CA ALA A 106 -12.96 4.48 3.13
C ALA A 106 -11.94 3.37 3.41
N GLU A 107 -11.35 3.39 4.60
CA GLU A 107 -10.63 2.27 5.19
C GLU A 107 -11.58 1.08 5.25
N VAL A 108 -11.34 0.06 4.41
CA VAL A 108 -11.98 -1.24 4.59
C VAL A 108 -10.86 -2.25 4.55
N ASP A 109 -10.51 -2.81 5.70
CA ASP A 109 -9.64 -3.99 5.80
C ASP A 109 -10.31 -5.15 5.06
N ILE A 110 -10.12 -5.22 3.74
CA ILE A 110 -10.54 -6.34 2.91
C ILE A 110 -9.30 -7.16 2.65
N PRO A 111 -9.08 -8.24 3.41
CA PRO A 111 -8.02 -9.16 3.06
C PRO A 111 -8.31 -9.76 1.67
N GLU A 112 -7.26 -9.85 0.86
CA GLU A 112 -7.24 -10.54 -0.46
C GLU A 112 -7.66 -12.02 -0.32
N GLU A 113 -7.57 -12.54 0.91
CA GLU A 113 -8.14 -13.78 1.43
C GLU A 113 -9.59 -13.51 1.87
N GLY A 114 -10.58 -14.07 1.17
CA GLY A 114 -11.98 -13.76 1.46
C GLY A 114 -12.41 -14.11 2.90
N PRO A 115 -13.57 -13.58 3.36
CA PRO A 115 -14.04 -13.74 4.73
C PRO A 115 -14.10 -15.21 5.15
N VAL A 116 -13.72 -15.44 6.42
CA VAL A 116 -13.81 -16.74 7.09
C VAL A 116 -15.03 -16.74 8.02
N ARG A 117 -15.77 -17.86 8.07
CA ARG A 117 -16.89 -18.05 8.99
C ARG A 117 -16.87 -19.44 9.64
N LEU A 118 -17.52 -19.56 10.79
CA LEU A 118 -17.78 -20.83 11.47
C LEU A 118 -19.25 -21.23 11.27
N VAL A 119 -19.49 -22.45 10.80
CA VAL A 119 -20.84 -22.98 10.50
C VAL A 119 -21.08 -24.26 11.30
N ASP A 120 -22.34 -24.51 11.70
CA ASP A 120 -22.77 -25.75 12.37
C ASP A 120 -22.07 -26.08 13.70
N GLY A 121 -21.73 -25.07 14.51
CA GLY A 121 -21.21 -25.28 15.86
C GLY A 121 -22.15 -24.82 16.98
N PRO A 122 -21.80 -25.12 18.24
CA PRO A 122 -22.66 -24.84 19.40
C PRO A 122 -22.81 -23.36 19.74
N ASN A 123 -21.95 -22.49 19.22
CA ASN A 123 -21.99 -21.05 19.42
C ASN A 123 -21.19 -20.33 18.31
N ARG A 124 -21.15 -18.99 18.33
CA ARG A 124 -20.46 -18.17 17.31
C ARG A 124 -18.94 -18.38 17.21
N CYS A 125 -18.31 -19.03 18.20
CA CYS A 125 -16.88 -19.26 18.29
C CYS A 125 -16.48 -20.73 18.09
N ALA A 126 -17.40 -21.56 17.61
CA ALA A 126 -17.14 -22.96 17.29
C ALA A 126 -17.92 -23.36 16.04
N GLY A 127 -17.36 -24.24 15.22
CA GLY A 127 -18.00 -24.74 14.00
C GLY A 127 -16.99 -25.19 12.97
N ARG A 128 -17.50 -25.68 11.83
CA ARG A 128 -16.71 -25.95 10.61
C ARG A 128 -16.24 -24.62 10.02
N VAL A 129 -14.97 -24.55 9.66
CA VAL A 129 -14.37 -23.38 9.03
C VAL A 129 -14.73 -23.36 7.54
N GLU A 130 -15.30 -22.26 7.08
CA GLU A 130 -15.57 -22.00 5.67
C GLU A 130 -14.91 -20.70 5.24
N VAL A 131 -14.33 -20.69 4.03
CA VAL A 131 -13.66 -19.54 3.42
C VAL A 131 -14.40 -19.12 2.16
N LEU A 132 -14.56 -17.81 1.95
CA LEU A 132 -15.10 -17.27 0.72
C LEU A 132 -14.00 -17.12 -0.32
N HIS A 133 -14.12 -17.78 -1.46
CA HIS A 133 -13.19 -17.65 -2.58
C HIS A 133 -13.98 -17.54 -3.89
N GLU A 134 -13.66 -16.56 -4.74
CA GLU A 134 -14.38 -16.31 -6.00
C GLU A 134 -15.91 -16.30 -5.85
N ASN A 135 -16.41 -15.63 -4.81
CA ASN A 135 -17.84 -15.52 -4.49
C ASN A 135 -18.53 -16.87 -4.17
N ARG A 136 -17.77 -17.88 -3.74
CA ARG A 136 -18.28 -19.20 -3.30
C ARG A 136 -17.69 -19.59 -1.95
N TRP A 137 -18.52 -20.16 -1.08
CA TRP A 137 -18.09 -20.72 0.20
C TRP A 137 -17.52 -22.12 -0.01
N GLY A 138 -16.28 -22.32 0.44
CA GLY A 138 -15.60 -23.61 0.43
C GLY A 138 -15.18 -24.05 1.83
N THR A 139 -14.94 -25.35 1.98
CA THR A 139 -14.41 -25.95 3.21
C THR A 139 -12.89 -26.10 3.14
N ILE A 140 -12.23 -26.16 4.29
CA ILE A 140 -10.79 -26.39 4.41
C ILE A 140 -10.52 -27.88 4.66
N CYS A 141 -9.47 -28.43 4.04
CA CYS A 141 -9.02 -29.81 4.28
C CYS A 141 -8.35 -29.92 5.67
N ASP A 142 -8.56 -31.03 6.38
CA ASP A 142 -7.97 -31.26 7.70
C ASP A 142 -6.54 -31.83 7.65
N ASP A 143 -6.06 -32.22 6.46
CA ASP A 143 -4.68 -32.66 6.24
C ASP A 143 -3.68 -31.56 6.65
N GLY A 144 -3.02 -31.78 7.80
CA GLY A 144 -2.05 -30.83 8.36
C GLY A 144 -2.66 -29.70 9.19
N TRP A 145 -3.98 -29.70 9.40
CA TRP A 145 -4.66 -28.71 10.23
C TRP A 145 -4.29 -28.87 11.72
N ASP A 146 -3.67 -27.85 12.30
CA ASP A 146 -3.22 -27.85 13.69
C ASP A 146 -3.77 -26.68 14.53
N LEU A 147 -3.33 -26.60 15.79
CA LEU A 147 -3.75 -25.54 16.71
C LEU A 147 -3.26 -24.14 16.31
N LYS A 148 -2.17 -24.04 15.54
CA LYS A 148 -1.68 -22.76 15.02
C LYS A 148 -2.64 -22.25 13.95
N ASP A 149 -3.13 -23.12 13.08
CA ASP A 149 -4.12 -22.77 12.06
C ASP A 149 -5.44 -22.34 12.71
N ALA A 150 -5.93 -23.12 13.68
CA ALA A 150 -7.13 -22.79 14.44
C ALA A 150 -7.00 -21.44 15.17
N LYS A 151 -5.81 -21.12 15.71
CA LYS A 151 -5.56 -19.83 16.38
C LYS A 151 -5.69 -18.65 15.43
N VAL A 152 -5.26 -18.79 14.16
CA VAL A 152 -5.43 -17.76 13.14
C VAL A 152 -6.90 -17.52 12.86
N VAL A 153 -7.68 -18.59 12.68
CA VAL A 153 -9.13 -18.48 12.45
C VAL A 153 -9.86 -17.86 13.63
N CYS A 154 -9.58 -18.30 14.87
CA CYS A 154 -10.21 -17.72 16.06
C CYS A 154 -9.94 -16.22 16.18
N LYS A 155 -8.74 -15.77 15.82
CA LYS A 155 -8.39 -14.35 15.77
C LYS A 155 -9.16 -13.59 14.69
N GLN A 156 -9.28 -14.17 13.50
CA GLN A 156 -9.97 -13.56 12.37
C GLN A 156 -11.48 -13.43 12.59
N VAL A 157 -12.11 -14.39 13.30
CA VAL A 157 -13.56 -14.34 13.61
C VAL A 157 -13.89 -13.65 14.94
N GLY A 158 -12.91 -13.06 15.62
CA GLY A 158 -13.13 -12.28 16.85
C GLY A 158 -13.44 -13.13 18.08
N CYS A 159 -12.91 -14.35 18.13
CA CYS A 159 -13.11 -15.33 19.21
C CYS A 159 -11.81 -15.71 19.94
N GLY A 160 -10.72 -14.95 19.73
CA GLY A 160 -9.42 -15.14 20.40
C GLY A 160 -8.38 -14.08 20.04
#